data_AF-A0A1B6JIN3-F1
#
_entry.id   AF-A0A1B6JIN3-F1
#
_cell.length_a   1.000
_cell.length_b   1.000
_cell.length_c   1.000
_cell.angle_alpha   90.00
_cell.angle_beta   90.00
_cell.angle_gamma   90.00
#
_symmetry.space_group_name_H-M   'P 1'
#
loop_
_entity.id
_entity.type
_entity.pdbx_description
1 polymer ?
#
loop_
_entity_poly.entity_id
_entity_poly.type
_entity_poly.pdbx_seq_one_letter_code
_entity_poly.pdbx_strand_id
1 'polypeptide(L)'
;MEDIERNKKFKTTPSSEEIKQVIQNTKTPLVFKNTLTWDLLHWSLEDWVEKLGNPKLSFRIGTKKCTKVPQWESNCPVVSGTLNDLLDDANASSDTWMYFDYKHMNQHFKTKTNLLEVYDL
;
A
#
# COMPACT_ATOMS: atom_id res chain seq x y z
N MET A 1 -0.65 -48.89 -19.68
CA MET A 1 -1.85 -48.06 -19.43
C MET A 1 -1.29 -46.70 -19.03
N GLU A 2 -1.37 -45.75 -19.95
CA GLU A 2 -0.70 -44.45 -19.87
C GLU A 2 -1.42 -43.54 -18.87
N ASP A 3 -0.73 -43.13 -17.81
CA ASP A 3 -1.20 -42.02 -16.97
C ASP A 3 -0.75 -40.70 -17.59
N ILE A 4 -1.68 -40.19 -18.38
CA ILE A 4 -1.66 -38.94 -19.13
C ILE A 4 -1.24 -37.76 -18.24
N GLU A 5 -0.24 -37.03 -18.71
CA GLU A 5 0.18 -35.70 -18.24
C GLU A 5 -1.01 -34.82 -17.85
N ARG A 6 -1.09 -34.43 -16.58
CA ARG A 6 -1.81 -33.20 -16.18
C ARG A 6 -0.81 -32.18 -15.67
N ASN A 7 0.11 -31.80 -16.55
CA ASN A 7 0.87 -30.58 -16.39
C ASN A 7 -0.02 -29.39 -16.78
N LYS A 8 -1.02 -29.08 -15.94
CA LYS A 8 -1.79 -27.85 -16.06
C LYS A 8 -0.87 -26.69 -15.65
N LYS A 9 -0.08 -26.22 -16.60
CA LYS A 9 0.59 -24.91 -16.54
C LYS A 9 -0.51 -23.84 -16.40
N PHE A 10 -0.88 -23.52 -15.17
CA PHE A 10 -1.68 -22.34 -14.90
C PHE A 10 -0.75 -21.17 -14.59
N LYS A 11 -1.09 -20.04 -15.22
CA LYS A 11 -0.66 -18.66 -15.01
C LYS A 11 0.38 -18.13 -16.00
N THR A 12 -0.08 -17.86 -17.21
CA THR A 12 0.22 -16.55 -17.79
C THR A 12 -0.46 -15.48 -16.92
N THR A 13 0.30 -14.50 -16.44
CA THR A 13 -0.26 -13.31 -15.81
C THR A 13 -1.23 -12.65 -16.81
N PRO A 14 -2.47 -12.31 -16.43
CA PRO A 14 -3.39 -11.64 -17.32
C PRO A 14 -2.76 -10.34 -17.83
N SER A 15 -2.90 -10.08 -19.13
CA SER A 15 -2.47 -8.82 -19.74
C SER A 15 -3.26 -7.64 -19.16
N SER A 16 -2.69 -6.44 -19.24
CA SER A 16 -3.36 -5.22 -18.77
C SER A 16 -4.74 -5.02 -19.41
N GLU A 17 -4.91 -5.41 -20.67
CA GLU A 17 -6.19 -5.31 -21.37
C GLU A 17 -7.23 -6.30 -20.85
N GLU A 18 -6.82 -7.54 -20.53
CA GLU A 18 -7.69 -8.53 -19.90
C GLU A 18 -8.12 -8.09 -18.49
N ILE A 19 -7.18 -7.57 -17.69
CA ILE A 19 -7.47 -7.01 -16.36
C ILE A 19 -8.48 -5.87 -16.48
N LYS A 20 -8.26 -4.94 -17.40
CA LYS A 20 -9.16 -3.80 -17.64
C LYS A 20 -10.56 -4.26 -18.04
N GLN A 21 -10.67 -5.21 -18.98
CA GLN A 21 -11.97 -5.76 -19.38
C GLN A 21 -12.69 -6.41 -18.20
N VAL A 22 -11.97 -7.17 -17.37
CA VAL A 22 -12.54 -7.80 -16.18
C VAL A 22 -13.03 -6.75 -15.16
N ILE A 23 -12.23 -5.71 -14.90
CA ILE A 23 -12.60 -4.60 -14.01
C ILE A 23 -13.86 -3.89 -14.52
N GLN A 24 -13.96 -3.63 -15.83
CA GLN A 24 -15.10 -2.93 -16.42
C GLN A 24 -16.41 -3.71 -16.37
N ASN A 25 -16.34 -5.04 -16.32
CA ASN A 25 -17.52 -5.91 -16.45
C ASN A 25 -17.92 -6.61 -15.14
N THR A 26 -17.10 -6.55 -14.09
CA THR A 26 -17.44 -7.16 -12.81
C THR A 26 -18.49 -6.33 -12.05
N LYS A 27 -19.43 -7.02 -11.40
CA LYS A 27 -20.39 -6.40 -10.47
C LYS A 27 -19.99 -6.57 -9.01
N THR A 28 -18.93 -7.33 -8.75
CA THR A 28 -18.45 -7.66 -7.41
C THR A 28 -16.98 -7.31 -7.27
N PRO A 29 -16.50 -7.00 -6.04
CA PRO A 29 -15.08 -6.79 -5.80
C PRO A 29 -14.24 -8.00 -6.24
N LEU A 30 -13.11 -7.74 -6.88
CA LEU A 30 -12.16 -8.76 -7.33
C LEU A 30 -10.84 -8.61 -6.60
N VAL A 31 -10.16 -9.73 -6.39
CA VAL A 31 -8.80 -9.77 -5.82
C VAL A 31 -7.86 -10.38 -6.84
N PHE A 32 -6.99 -9.56 -7.41
CA PHE A 32 -5.90 -9.99 -8.29
C PHE A 32 -4.72 -10.43 -7.43
N LYS A 33 -4.44 -11.74 -7.42
CA LYS A 33 -3.34 -12.30 -6.61
C LYS A 33 -2.07 -12.39 -7.45
N ASN A 34 -0.97 -11.89 -6.90
CA ASN A 34 0.38 -12.00 -7.45
C ASN A 34 0.51 -11.43 -8.88
N THR A 35 -0.17 -10.33 -9.18
CA THR A 35 -0.12 -9.66 -10.50
C THR A 35 0.88 -8.51 -10.55
N LEU A 36 1.24 -7.94 -9.40
CA LEU A 36 2.21 -6.86 -9.32
C LEU A 36 3.62 -7.43 -9.13
N THR A 37 4.59 -6.88 -9.84
CA THR A 37 6.02 -7.26 -9.78
C THR A 37 6.88 -6.12 -9.25
N TRP A 38 6.31 -5.29 -8.37
CA TRP A 38 6.94 -4.08 -7.87
C TRP A 38 7.94 -4.40 -6.75
N ASP A 39 9.15 -3.81 -6.79
CA ASP A 39 10.16 -4.05 -5.76
C ASP A 39 9.70 -3.54 -4.39
N LEU A 40 8.83 -2.52 -4.34
CA LEU A 40 8.24 -1.98 -3.11
C LEU A 40 7.50 -3.04 -2.29
N LEU A 41 6.98 -4.09 -2.94
CA LEU A 41 6.25 -5.16 -2.26
C LEU A 41 7.16 -6.02 -1.37
N HIS A 42 8.47 -5.91 -1.55
CA HIS A 42 9.47 -6.63 -0.78
C HIS A 42 10.11 -5.76 0.31
N TRP A 43 9.69 -4.49 0.47
CA TRP A 43 10.26 -3.59 1.47
C TRP A 43 9.74 -3.96 2.86
N SER A 44 10.67 -4.12 3.80
CA SER A 44 10.40 -4.08 5.24
C SER A 44 9.99 -2.67 5.68
N LEU A 45 9.52 -2.51 6.92
CA LEU A 45 9.23 -1.20 7.48
C LEU A 45 10.47 -0.30 7.52
N GLU A 46 11.61 -0.88 7.85
CA GLU A 46 12.90 -0.22 7.92
C GLU A 46 13.39 0.24 6.53
N ASP A 47 13.14 -0.56 5.48
CA ASP A 47 13.45 -0.19 4.09
C ASP A 47 12.77 1.13 3.68
N TRP A 48 11.57 1.42 4.20
CA TRP A 48 10.87 2.67 3.88
C TRP A 48 11.66 3.88 4.39
N VAL A 49 12.20 3.81 5.60
CA VAL A 49 13.04 4.89 6.16
C VAL A 49 14.38 4.95 5.45
N GLU A 50 15.00 3.82 5.14
CA GLU A 50 16.30 3.80 4.45
C GLU A 50 16.19 4.44 3.05
N LYS A 51 15.16 4.04 2.28
CA LYS A 51 15.03 4.44 0.87
C LYS A 51 14.42 5.82 0.71
N LEU A 52 13.42 6.16 1.52
CA LEU A 52 12.77 7.48 1.45
C LEU A 52 13.41 8.52 2.38
N GLY A 53 14.30 8.11 3.27
CA GLY A 53 14.85 8.94 4.34
C GLY A 53 13.91 9.03 5.53
N ASN A 54 14.15 9.99 6.43
CA ASN A 54 13.29 10.23 7.59
C ASN A 54 12.67 11.65 7.57
N PRO A 55 11.86 12.00 6.55
CA PRO A 55 11.30 13.34 6.45
C PRO A 55 10.24 13.58 7.52
N LYS A 56 10.03 14.85 7.84
CA LYS A 56 8.90 15.29 8.65
C LYS A 56 7.64 15.37 7.78
N LEU A 57 6.61 14.63 8.13
CA LEU A 57 5.34 14.50 7.42
C LEU A 57 4.16 14.86 8.33
N SER A 58 2.99 15.02 7.72
CA SER A 58 1.72 15.23 8.41
C SER A 58 0.94 13.92 8.45
N PHE A 59 0.76 13.37 9.66
CA PHE A 59 0.06 12.12 9.88
C PHE A 59 -1.31 12.37 10.51
N ARG A 60 -2.28 11.59 10.07
CA ARG A 60 -3.57 11.43 10.73
C ARG A 60 -3.45 10.48 11.90
N ILE A 61 -4.07 10.83 13.02
CA ILE A 61 -4.16 9.97 14.21
C ILE A 61 -5.60 9.57 14.45
N GLY A 62 -5.84 8.27 14.55
CA GLY A 62 -7.11 7.76 15.04
C GLY A 62 -6.93 6.69 16.09
N THR A 63 -8.06 6.11 16.49
CA THR A 63 -8.14 5.06 17.50
C THR A 63 -8.53 3.73 16.87
N LYS A 64 -8.05 2.62 17.43
CA LYS A 64 -8.40 1.24 17.05
C LYS A 64 -9.74 0.79 17.62
N LYS A 65 -10.62 1.73 17.99
CA LYS A 65 -11.93 1.47 18.61
C LYS A 65 -13.03 1.53 17.55
N CYS A 66 -14.05 0.69 17.73
CA CYS A 66 -15.26 0.77 16.91
C CYS A 66 -16.04 2.03 17.31
N THR A 67 -15.98 3.06 16.46
CA THR A 67 -16.66 4.33 16.68
C THR A 67 -17.95 4.39 15.86
N LYS A 68 -18.96 5.12 16.37
CA LYS A 68 -20.23 5.34 15.65
C LYS A 68 -20.07 6.24 14.43
N VAL A 69 -19.03 7.08 14.45
CA VAL A 69 -18.67 7.96 13.34
C VAL A 69 -17.32 7.52 12.79
N PRO A 70 -17.13 7.51 11.47
CA PRO A 70 -15.82 7.22 10.91
C PRO A 70 -14.80 8.31 11.26
N GLN A 71 -13.53 7.91 11.38
CA GLN A 71 -12.41 8.80 11.68
C GLN A 71 -11.77 9.34 10.37
N TRP A 72 -12.58 9.97 9.51
CA TRP A 72 -12.15 10.57 8.23
C TRP A 72 -11.45 11.92 8.42
N GLU A 73 -11.01 12.52 7.30
CA GLU A 73 -10.22 13.76 7.23
C GLU A 73 -10.74 14.91 8.10
N SER A 74 -12.07 15.09 8.21
CA SER A 74 -12.68 16.19 8.97
C SER A 74 -12.73 15.96 10.48
N ASN A 75 -12.62 14.71 10.94
CA ASN A 75 -12.78 14.31 12.35
C ASN A 75 -11.54 13.56 12.89
N CYS A 76 -10.39 13.77 12.27
CA CYS A 76 -9.15 13.08 12.59
C CYS A 76 -8.04 14.11 12.87
N PRO A 77 -7.48 14.16 14.10
CA PRO A 77 -6.35 15.01 14.40
C PRO A 77 -5.18 14.76 13.45
N VAL A 78 -4.49 15.83 13.07
CA VAL A 78 -3.25 15.77 12.31
C VAL A 78 -2.09 16.12 13.23
N VAL A 79 -1.07 15.27 13.27
CA VAL A 79 0.18 15.49 13.97
C VAL A 79 1.33 15.56 12.99
N SER A 80 2.36 16.32 13.34
CA SER A 80 3.60 16.33 12.56
C SER A 80 4.61 15.40 13.21
N GLY A 81 5.14 14.45 12.43
CA GLY A 81 6.10 13.45 12.89
C GLY A 81 7.02 13.03 11.75
N THR A 82 7.84 12.02 11.97
CA THR A 82 8.77 11.44 10.99
C THR A 82 8.37 10.02 10.63
N LEU A 83 9.01 9.41 9.62
CA LEU A 83 8.77 8.00 9.30
C LEU A 83 9.22 7.08 10.44
N ASN A 84 10.28 7.44 11.18
CA ASN A 84 10.65 6.72 12.40
C ASN A 84 9.55 6.78 13.46
N ASP A 85 8.92 7.94 13.68
CA ASP A 85 7.81 8.05 14.63
C ASP A 85 6.62 7.16 14.22
N LEU A 86 6.37 7.04 12.90
CA LEU A 86 5.37 6.11 12.36
C LEU A 86 5.75 4.64 12.62
N LEU A 87 7.02 4.27 12.44
CA LEU A 87 7.48 2.90 12.69
C LEU A 87 7.39 2.54 14.17
N ASP A 88 7.74 3.48 15.05
CA ASP A 88 7.62 3.32 16.51
C ASP A 88 6.15 3.12 16.91
N ASP A 89 5.20 3.89 16.35
CA ASP A 89 3.75 3.71 16.59
C ASP A 89 3.26 2.36 16.04
N ALA A 90 3.73 1.93 14.86
CA ALA A 90 3.36 0.67 14.25
C ALA A 90 3.83 -0.55 15.08
N ASN A 91 5.01 -0.44 15.69
CA ASN A 91 5.57 -1.46 16.57
C ASN A 91 5.04 -1.39 18.01
N ALA A 92 4.47 -0.25 18.42
CA ALA A 92 3.89 -0.09 19.74
C ALA A 92 2.53 -0.80 19.87
N SER A 93 2.26 -1.35 21.05
CA SER A 93 0.92 -1.78 21.46
C SER A 93 0.09 -0.56 21.86
N SER A 94 -0.19 0.32 20.89
CA SER A 94 -1.01 1.50 21.09
C SER A 94 -2.48 1.25 20.74
N ASP A 95 -3.39 1.91 21.45
CA ASP A 95 -4.81 2.05 21.11
C ASP A 95 -5.03 2.98 19.90
N THR A 96 -3.99 3.62 19.39
CA THR A 96 -4.01 4.56 18.26
C THR A 96 -3.38 3.98 16.99
N TRP A 97 -3.61 4.66 15.88
CA TRP A 97 -2.92 4.43 14.61
C TRP A 97 -2.47 5.76 14.01
N MET A 98 -1.31 5.74 13.36
CA MET A 98 -0.82 6.80 12.48
C MET A 98 -1.06 6.46 11.01
N TYR A 99 -1.50 7.43 10.21
CA TYR A 99 -1.73 7.26 8.77
C TYR A 99 -1.18 8.44 7.97
N PHE A 100 -0.41 8.14 6.93
CA PHE A 100 0.04 9.11 5.95
C PHE A 100 -0.75 8.94 4.65
N ASP A 101 -1.27 10.05 4.11
CA ASP A 101 -2.08 10.02 2.90
C ASP A 101 -1.20 9.91 1.65
N TYR A 102 -1.35 8.80 0.92
CA TYR A 102 -0.53 8.48 -0.24
C TYR A 102 -0.64 9.54 -1.35
N LYS A 103 -1.74 10.31 -1.42
CA LYS A 103 -1.91 11.39 -2.41
C LYS A 103 -0.83 12.47 -2.30
N HIS A 104 -0.16 12.56 -1.16
CA HIS A 104 0.93 13.51 -0.93
C HIS A 104 2.32 12.90 -1.15
N MET A 105 2.46 11.59 -1.42
CA MET A 105 3.77 10.96 -1.65
C MET A 105 4.55 11.66 -2.77
N ASN A 106 3.89 11.91 -3.91
CA ASN A 106 4.51 12.59 -5.05
C ASN A 106 4.95 14.02 -4.73
N GLN A 107 4.41 14.66 -3.68
CA GLN A 107 4.82 15.99 -3.25
C GLN A 107 6.00 15.95 -2.27
N HIS A 108 5.98 15.02 -1.32
CA HIS A 108 6.98 14.92 -0.27
C HIS A 108 8.26 14.18 -0.72
N PHE A 109 8.14 13.29 -1.71
CA PHE A 109 9.24 12.46 -2.18
C PHE A 109 9.67 12.80 -3.61
N LYS A 110 9.46 14.05 -4.07
CA LYS A 110 9.83 14.53 -5.41
C LYS A 110 11.30 14.29 -5.79
N THR A 111 12.19 14.25 -4.81
CA THR A 111 13.63 13.99 -5.03
C THR A 111 13.97 12.50 -5.08
N LYS A 112 13.00 11.63 -4.83
CA LYS A 112 13.10 10.16 -4.81
C LYS A 112 12.22 9.54 -5.90
N THR A 113 11.86 10.33 -6.93
CA THR A 113 10.99 9.93 -8.05
C THR A 113 11.45 8.63 -8.72
N ASN A 114 12.74 8.41 -8.90
CA ASN A 114 13.28 7.15 -9.45
C ASN A 114 12.85 5.88 -8.67
N LEU A 115 12.48 6.00 -7.39
CA LEU A 115 12.01 4.88 -6.56
C LEU A 115 10.49 4.69 -6.60
N LEU A 116 9.73 5.69 -7.03
CA LEU A 116 8.25 5.71 -6.96
C LEU A 116 7.59 5.77 -8.35
N GLU A 117 8.26 6.34 -9.36
CA GLU A 117 7.78 6.46 -10.74
C GLU A 117 7.73 5.11 -11.49
N VAL A 118 8.41 4.07 -10.98
CA VAL A 118 8.39 2.72 -11.55
C VAL A 118 7.00 2.05 -11.40
N TYR A 119 6.09 2.65 -10.63
CA TYR A 119 4.87 2.00 -10.16
C TYR A 119 3.57 2.68 -10.60
N ASP A 120 3.62 3.67 -11.49
CA ASP A 120 2.45 4.45 -11.93
C ASP A 120 1.58 4.95 -10.74
N LEU A 121 2.22 5.37 -9.63
CA LEU A 121 1.59 5.85 -8.40
C LEU A 121 1.20 7.35 -8.44
#